data_AF-A0A7L4N1B8-F1
#
_entry.id   AF-A0A7L4N1B8-F1
#
_cell.length_a   1.000
_cell.length_b   1.000
_cell.length_c   1.000
_cell.angle_alpha   90.00
_cell.angle_beta   90.00
_cell.angle_gamma   90.00
#
_symmetry.space_group_name_H-M   'P 1'
#
loop_
_entity.id
_entity.type
_entity.pdbx_description
1 polymer ?
#
loop_
_entity_poly.entity_id
_entity_poly.type
_entity_poly.pdbx_seq_one_letter_code
_entity_poly.pdbx_strand_id
1 'polypeptide(L)'
;VPSPRPRDGRSCPRRVSSVLNRDGKQFGKRHMFDGSEETCWNSDQGACQWVTLDFPRTVKVSQLHIQFQGGFSSRLCTLEGCRAGEELVKISDLYPEDINAMQI
;
A
#
# COMPACT_ATOMS: atom_id res chain seq x y z
N VAL A 1 -25.18 8.33 -10.50
CA VAL A 1 -24.23 9.40 -10.11
C VAL A 1 -22.83 8.86 -10.35
N PRO A 2 -22.08 9.32 -11.36
CA PRO A 2 -20.71 8.86 -11.54
C PRO A 2 -19.86 9.48 -10.43
N SER A 3 -19.10 8.64 -9.74
CA SER A 3 -18.16 9.02 -8.69
C SER A 3 -17.21 10.12 -9.16
N PRO A 4 -16.81 11.07 -8.29
CA PRO A 4 -15.92 12.14 -8.69
C PRO A 4 -14.57 11.54 -9.06
N ARG A 5 -14.13 11.78 -10.30
CA ARG A 5 -12.73 11.58 -10.69
C ARG A 5 -11.84 12.34 -9.71
N PRO A 6 -10.77 11.74 -9.16
CA PRO A 6 -9.87 12.45 -8.26
C PRO A 6 -9.25 13.65 -9.00
N ARG A 7 -9.42 14.86 -8.47
CA ARG A 7 -8.87 16.10 -9.05
C ARG A 7 -7.42 16.38 -8.66
N ASP A 8 -6.78 15.56 -7.84
CA ASP A 8 -5.42 15.80 -7.38
C ASP A 8 -4.55 14.59 -7.70
N GLY A 9 -3.24 14.80 -7.89
CA GLY A 9 -2.23 13.77 -8.18
C GLY A 9 -1.99 12.75 -7.06
N ARG A 10 -3.06 12.28 -6.41
CA ARG A 10 -3.06 11.23 -5.40
C ARG A 10 -2.82 9.89 -6.09
N SER A 11 -1.91 9.10 -5.52
CA SER A 11 -1.82 7.68 -5.83
C SER A 11 -3.13 6.98 -5.46
N CYS A 12 -3.49 5.95 -6.21
CA CYS A 12 -4.54 5.03 -5.79
C CYS A 12 -3.99 3.60 -5.73
N PRO A 13 -4.32 2.82 -4.70
CA PRO A 13 -3.96 1.40 -4.64
C PRO A 13 -4.72 0.67 -5.73
N ARG A 14 -3.98 0.21 -6.73
CA ARG A 14 -4.57 -0.47 -7.89
C ARG A 14 -4.69 -1.94 -7.66
N ARG A 15 -3.65 -2.56 -7.09
CA ARG A 15 -3.65 -3.99 -6.86
C ARG A 15 -2.98 -4.30 -5.54
N VAL A 16 -3.43 -5.39 -4.96
CA VAL A 16 -2.82 -6.04 -3.81
C VAL A 16 -2.63 -7.49 -4.18
N SER A 17 -1.60 -8.14 -3.63
CA SER A 17 -1.30 -9.55 -3.88
C SER A 17 -2.45 -10.48 -3.48
N SER A 18 -3.04 -10.21 -2.31
CA SER A 18 -4.12 -11.00 -1.71
C SER A 18 -4.96 -10.15 -0.77
N VAL A 19 -6.07 -10.71 -0.29
CA VAL A 19 -6.91 -10.14 0.77
C VAL A 19 -7.28 -11.28 1.69
N LEU A 20 -7.06 -11.11 3.00
CA LEU A 20 -7.30 -12.12 4.01
C LEU A 20 -8.69 -12.75 3.85
N ASN A 21 -8.74 -14.07 3.73
CA ASN A 21 -9.98 -14.86 3.56
C ASN A 21 -10.83 -14.46 2.34
N ARG A 22 -10.24 -13.74 1.38
CA ARG A 22 -10.95 -13.09 0.25
C ARG A 22 -12.04 -12.11 0.69
N ASP A 23 -12.01 -11.65 1.95
CA ASP A 23 -12.98 -10.70 2.48
C ASP A 23 -12.57 -9.26 2.16
N GLY A 24 -12.89 -8.83 0.94
CA GLY A 24 -12.67 -7.45 0.49
C GLY A 24 -13.51 -6.40 1.21
N LYS A 25 -14.53 -6.80 1.99
CA LYS A 25 -15.37 -5.86 2.73
C LYS A 25 -14.70 -5.44 4.04
N GLN A 26 -13.99 -6.36 4.69
CA GLN A 26 -13.30 -6.12 5.97
C GLN A 26 -11.82 -5.80 5.80
N PHE A 27 -11.13 -6.45 4.85
CA PHE A 27 -9.67 -6.40 4.74
C PHE A 27 -9.20 -5.84 3.39
N GLY A 28 -10.11 -5.23 2.62
CA GLY A 28 -9.83 -4.75 1.28
C GLY A 28 -8.91 -3.53 1.23
N LYS A 29 -8.18 -3.39 0.12
CA LYS A 29 -7.25 -2.28 -0.15
C LYS A 29 -7.79 -0.85 0.00
N ARG A 30 -9.13 -0.68 0.00
CA ARG A 30 -9.80 0.60 0.26
C ARG A 30 -9.45 1.16 1.64
N HIS A 31 -9.20 0.28 2.60
CA HIS A 31 -8.92 0.64 3.98
C HIS A 31 -7.51 1.24 4.19
N MET A 32 -6.63 1.18 3.19
CA MET A 32 -5.34 1.88 3.28
C MET A 32 -5.48 3.41 3.16
N PHE A 33 -6.61 3.91 2.65
CA PHE A 33 -6.78 5.34 2.32
C PHE A 33 -8.13 5.91 2.77
N ASP A 34 -8.86 5.20 3.63
CA ASP A 34 -10.14 5.69 4.17
C ASP A 34 -9.97 6.56 5.43
N GLY A 35 -8.75 6.67 5.95
CA GLY A 35 -8.40 7.55 7.06
C GLY A 35 -8.81 7.02 8.43
N SER A 36 -9.25 5.77 8.53
CA SER A 36 -9.62 5.14 9.78
C SER A 36 -8.46 4.33 10.36
N GLU A 37 -8.13 4.55 11.64
CA GLU A 37 -7.13 3.75 12.36
C GLU A 37 -7.63 2.33 12.69
N GLU A 38 -8.96 2.13 12.64
CA GLU A 38 -9.60 0.87 12.97
C GLU A 38 -9.62 -0.13 11.81
N THR A 39 -9.36 0.34 10.58
CA THR A 39 -9.40 -0.51 9.38
C THR A 39 -8.05 -0.54 8.67
N CYS A 40 -7.71 -1.68 8.06
CA CYS A 40 -6.52 -1.81 7.24
C CYS A 40 -6.74 -2.75 6.05
N TRP A 41 -5.81 -2.73 5.10
CA TRP A 41 -5.65 -3.86 4.21
C TRP A 41 -4.90 -4.97 4.95
N ASN A 42 -5.43 -6.20 4.88
CA ASN A 42 -4.78 -7.38 5.42
C ASN A 42 -4.63 -8.43 4.32
N SER A 43 -3.42 -8.93 4.12
CA SER A 43 -3.12 -9.99 3.17
C SER A 43 -3.43 -11.38 3.74
N ASP A 44 -3.56 -12.38 2.88
CA ASP A 44 -3.44 -13.77 3.33
C ASP A 44 -2.00 -14.06 3.83
N GLN A 45 -1.85 -15.16 4.56
CA GLN A 45 -0.53 -15.65 4.98
C GLN A 45 0.33 -16.03 3.77
N GLY A 46 1.64 -15.81 3.87
CA GLY A 46 2.62 -16.21 2.87
C GLY A 46 3.73 -15.19 2.70
N ALA A 47 4.78 -15.59 2.00
CA ALA A 47 5.88 -14.69 1.65
C ALA A 47 5.48 -13.70 0.56
N CYS A 48 6.13 -12.53 0.53
CA CYS A 48 6.06 -11.56 -0.57
C CYS A 48 4.65 -11.02 -0.88
N GLN A 49 3.95 -10.54 0.14
CA GLN A 49 2.71 -9.78 -0.06
C GLN A 49 3.03 -8.35 -0.49
N TRP A 50 2.24 -7.79 -1.40
CA TRP A 50 2.55 -6.51 -2.03
C TRP A 50 1.32 -5.66 -2.31
N VAL A 51 1.55 -4.35 -2.42
CA VAL A 51 0.59 -3.33 -2.85
C VAL A 51 1.21 -2.56 -4.01
N THR A 52 0.47 -2.32 -5.09
CA THR A 52 0.89 -1.40 -6.15
C THR A 52 0.06 -0.12 -6.16
N LEU A 53 0.76 0.99 -6.29
CA LEU A 53 0.22 2.33 -6.49
C LEU A 53 0.58 2.77 -7.91
N ASP A 54 -0.41 3.21 -8.70
CA ASP A 54 -0.08 3.98 -9.90
C ASP A 54 -0.43 5.44 -9.68
N PHE A 55 0.41 6.28 -10.27
CA PHE A 55 0.19 7.70 -10.34
C PHE A 55 -0.35 8.06 -11.73
N PRO A 56 -1.26 9.03 -11.84
CA PRO A 56 -1.82 9.44 -13.14
C PRO A 56 -0.79 10.12 -14.06
N ARG A 57 0.39 10.44 -13.53
CA ARG A 57 1.53 11.06 -14.21
C ARG A 57 2.82 10.63 -13.54
N THR A 58 3.96 10.84 -14.18
CA THR A 58 5.27 10.67 -13.55
C THR A 58 5.38 11.58 -12.32
N VAL A 59 5.83 11.00 -11.21
CA VAL A 59 6.04 11.71 -9.94
C VAL A 59 7.48 11.48 -9.46
N LYS A 60 7.98 12.39 -8.63
CA LYS A 60 9.18 12.17 -7.83
C LYS A 60 8.72 11.68 -6.46
N VAL A 61 9.01 10.44 -6.12
CA VAL A 61 8.77 9.91 -4.77
C VAL A 61 9.82 10.50 -3.84
N SER A 62 9.39 11.23 -2.81
CA SER A 62 10.29 11.85 -1.83
C SER A 62 10.27 11.13 -0.48
N GLN A 63 9.14 10.52 -0.13
CA GLN A 63 8.93 9.92 1.18
C GLN A 63 7.84 8.84 1.06
N LEU A 64 8.01 7.77 1.82
CA LEU A 64 6.98 6.75 2.03
C LEU A 64 6.54 6.85 3.48
N HIS A 65 5.22 6.85 3.69
CA HIS A 65 4.62 6.79 5.02
C HIS A 65 3.88 5.46 5.12
N ILE A 66 4.22 4.66 6.14
CA ILE A 66 3.63 3.34 6.36
C ILE A 66 3.26 3.16 7.83
N GLN A 67 2.08 2.58 8.08
CA GLN A 67 1.61 2.22 9.40
C GLN A 67 0.95 0.85 9.33
N PHE A 68 1.38 -0.06 10.22
CA PHE A 68 0.70 -1.31 10.50
C PHE A 68 -0.20 -1.13 11.73
N GLN A 69 -1.29 -1.89 11.87
CA GLN A 69 -2.17 -1.78 13.05
C GLN A 69 -1.57 -2.35 14.34
N GLY A 70 -0.40 -2.99 14.29
CA GLY A 70 0.21 -3.67 15.44
C GLY A 70 -0.19 -5.16 15.52
N GLY A 71 0.66 -5.97 16.16
CA GLY A 71 0.46 -7.41 16.37
C GLY A 71 0.92 -8.27 15.19
N PHE A 72 0.95 -7.71 13.98
CA PHE A 72 1.44 -8.34 12.77
C PHE A 72 1.96 -7.27 11.80
N SER A 73 3.28 -7.09 11.73
CA SER A 73 3.95 -6.24 10.74
C SER A 73 4.92 -7.05 9.87
N SER A 74 5.24 -6.52 8.69
CA SER A 74 6.37 -7.05 7.93
C SER A 74 7.68 -6.67 8.60
N ARG A 75 8.64 -7.60 8.63
CA ARG A 75 10.02 -7.33 9.10
C ARG A 75 10.92 -6.73 8.02
N LEU A 76 10.55 -6.91 6.75
CA LEU A 76 11.27 -6.38 5.59
C LEU A 76 10.26 -6.03 4.50
N CYS A 77 10.28 -4.79 4.03
CA CYS A 77 9.57 -4.35 2.85
C CYS A 77 10.55 -3.83 1.81
N THR A 78 10.39 -4.23 0.56
CA THR A 78 11.13 -3.66 -0.56
C THR A 78 10.26 -2.62 -1.25
N LEU A 79 10.77 -1.40 -1.40
CA LEU A 79 10.14 -0.40 -2.26
C LEU A 79 10.70 -0.56 -3.67
N GLU A 80 9.80 -0.76 -4.63
CA GLU A 80 10.12 -0.85 -6.05
C GLU A 80 9.35 0.22 -6.83
N GLY A 81 9.90 0.63 -7.97
CA GLY A 81 9.22 1.55 -8.87
C GLY A 81 9.72 1.46 -10.30
N CYS A 82 8.89 1.93 -11.23
CA CYS A 82 9.20 2.02 -12.64
C CYS A 82 8.36 3.11 -13.31
N ARG A 83 8.72 3.50 -14.54
CA ARG A 83 7.81 4.25 -15.41
C ARG A 83 6.90 3.28 -16.15
N ALA A 84 5.83 3.81 -16.73
CA ALA A 84 4.89 3.00 -17.50
C ALA A 84 5.61 2.26 -18.65
N GLY A 85 5.51 0.93 -18.65
CA GLY A 85 6.12 0.05 -19.65
C GLY A 85 7.54 -0.42 -19.31
N GLU A 86 8.12 0.02 -18.20
CA GLU A 86 9.43 -0.43 -17.72
C GLU A 86 9.28 -1.54 -16.65
N GLU A 87 10.35 -2.30 -16.44
CA GLU A 87 10.43 -3.27 -15.34
C GLU A 87 10.57 -2.56 -13.99
N LEU A 88 9.98 -3.15 -12.95
CA LEU A 88 10.15 -2.69 -11.58
C LEU A 88 11.60 -2.81 -11.15
N VAL A 89 12.13 -1.71 -10.60
CA VAL A 89 13.49 -1.67 -10.07
C VAL A 89 13.41 -1.38 -8.58
N LYS A 90 14.24 -2.08 -7.80
CA LYS A 90 14.36 -1.84 -6.37
C LYS A 90 14.92 -0.44 -6.10
N ILE A 91 14.21 0.30 -5.25
CA ILE A 91 14.57 1.65 -4.81
C ILE A 91 15.22 1.56 -3.42
N SER A 92 14.60 0.85 -2.47
CA SER A 92 15.11 0.73 -1.09
C SER A 92 14.53 -0.48 -0.36
N ASP A 93 15.18 -0.86 0.73
CA ASP A 93 14.61 -1.74 1.76
C ASP A 93 14.11 -0.89 2.93
N LEU A 94 13.10 -1.41 3.64
CA LEU A 94 12.45 -0.81 4.78
C LEU A 94 12.26 -1.89 5.84
N TYR A 95 12.36 -1.51 7.11
CA TYR A 95 12.25 -2.43 8.25
C TYR A 95 11.21 -1.90 9.25
N PRO A 96 9.91 -2.04 8.94
CA PRO A 96 8.86 -1.49 9.80
C PRO A 96 8.83 -2.17 11.17
N GLU A 97 8.64 -1.38 12.22
CA GLU A 97 8.40 -1.84 13.58
C GLU A 97 6.91 -2.14 13.81
N ASP A 98 6.62 -3.13 14.65
CA ASP A 98 5.26 -3.56 14.99
C ASP A 98 4.67 -2.74 16.15
N ILE A 99 4.52 -1.42 15.94
CA ILE A 99 4.26 -0.46 17.03
C ILE A 99 2.96 0.36 16.88
N ASN A 100 2.12 0.05 15.89
CA ASN A 100 0.92 0.83 15.57
C ASN A 100 1.16 2.35 15.49
N ALA A 101 2.22 2.75 14.79
CA ALA A 101 2.54 4.14 14.57
C ALA A 101 2.99 4.37 13.12
N MET A 102 2.79 5.60 12.64
CA MET A 102 3.26 6.04 11.33
C MET A 102 4.80 6.08 11.29
N GLN A 103 5.37 5.45 10.26
CA GLN A 103 6.81 5.31 10.05
C GLN A 103 7.21 5.86 8.68
N ILE A 104 8.47 6.30 8.56
CA ILE A 104 9.08 6.94 7.39
C ILE A 104 10.23 6.10 6.88
#